data_AF-A0A851IEY5-F1
#
_entry.id   AF-A0A851IEY5-F1
#
_cell.length_a   1.000
_cell.length_b   1.000
_cell.length_c   1.000
_cell.angle_alpha   90.00
_cell.angle_beta   90.00
_cell.angle_gamma   90.00
#
_symmetry.space_group_name_H-M   'P 1'
#
loop_
_entity.id
_entity.type
_entity.pdbx_description
1 polymer ?
#
loop_
_entity_poly.entity_id
_entity_poly.type
_entity_poly.pdbx_seq_one_letter_code
_entity_poly.pdbx_strand_id
1 'polypeptide(L)' 'EPAAKEEQKPDLKLENVRAVLAEKSRAGHTAAIRTLLQKYGASKLSAVDPKHYEALLKDAEVLDDAT' A
#
# COMPACT_ATOMS: atom_id res chain seq x y z
N GLU A 1 18.70 -4.52 20.90
CA GLU A 1 19.09 -4.70 19.47
C GLU A 1 19.06 -6.18 19.11
N PRO A 2 19.00 -6.59 17.82
CA PRO A 2 19.05 -5.81 16.55
C PRO A 2 17.89 -6.17 15.58
N ALA A 3 17.50 -5.37 14.58
CA ALA A 3 18.01 -5.30 13.19
C ALA A 3 16.92 -4.56 12.37
N ALA A 4 17.13 -3.76 11.32
CA ALA A 4 18.29 -3.35 10.58
C ALA A 4 17.97 -1.98 9.93
N LYS A 5 19.03 -1.19 9.75
CA LYS A 5 19.10 -0.07 8.79
C LYS A 5 18.92 -0.62 7.38
N GLU A 6 18.04 -0.03 6.60
CA GLU A 6 18.17 0.11 5.13
C GLU A 6 17.51 1.46 4.78
N GLU A 7 18.31 2.53 4.72
CA GLU A 7 18.82 3.08 3.46
C GLU A 7 17.75 3.81 2.63
N GLN A 8 17.65 5.09 2.95
CA GLN A 8 17.22 6.23 2.14
C GLN A 8 17.31 5.94 0.63
N LYS A 9 16.17 5.63 0.02
CA LYS A 9 15.92 5.69 -1.43
C LYS A 9 14.59 6.43 -1.59
N PRO A 10 14.51 7.37 -2.54
CA PRO A 10 13.63 8.55 -2.50
C PRO A 10 12.23 8.15 -2.04
N ASP A 11 11.92 8.57 -0.82
CA ASP A 11 10.76 8.18 -0.02
C ASP A 11 9.45 8.42 -0.78
N LEU A 12 8.97 7.41 -1.49
CA LEU A 12 7.54 7.16 -1.55
C LEU A 12 7.09 6.96 -0.11
N LYS A 13 6.64 8.06 0.52
CA LYS A 13 6.25 8.07 1.92
C LYS A 13 5.18 7.02 2.13
N LEU A 14 5.52 6.01 2.93
CA LEU A 14 4.62 4.97 3.42
C LEU A 14 3.30 5.58 3.92
N GLU A 15 3.40 6.80 4.47
CA GLU A 15 2.29 7.65 4.90
C GLU A 15 1.26 7.96 3.80
N ASN A 16 1.67 8.34 2.59
CA ASN A 16 0.75 8.60 1.49
C ASN A 16 0.02 7.32 1.06
N VAL A 17 0.76 6.22 0.92
CA VAL A 17 0.19 4.92 0.56
C VAL A 17 -0.83 4.49 1.62
N ARG A 18 -0.49 4.69 2.90
CA ARG A 18 -1.35 4.35 4.04
C ARG A 18 -2.60 5.22 4.11
N ALA A 19 -2.48 6.52 3.79
CA ALA A 19 -3.62 7.43 3.74
C ALA A 19 -4.61 7.01 2.63
N VAL A 20 -4.12 6.78 1.40
CA VAL A 20 -4.95 6.34 0.28
C VAL A 20 -5.64 5.01 0.60
N LEU A 21 -4.90 4.00 1.07
CA LEU A 21 -5.50 2.72 1.46
C LEU A 21 -6.50 2.84 2.61
N ALA A 22 -6.24 3.72 3.59
CA ALA A 22 -7.17 3.95 4.68
C ALA A 22 -8.47 4.61 4.20
N GLU A 23 -8.38 5.59 3.30
CA GLU A 23 -9.56 6.18 2.65
C GLU A 23 -10.34 5.15 1.85
N LYS A 24 -9.66 4.38 0.99
CA LYS A 24 -10.27 3.30 0.20
C LYS A 24 -10.98 2.28 1.08
N SER A 25 -10.35 1.91 2.20
CA SER A 25 -10.92 0.95 3.15
C SER A 25 -12.18 1.52 3.79
N ARG A 26 -12.17 2.81 4.14
CA ARG A 26 -13.34 3.54 4.68
C ARG A 26 -14.45 3.70 3.64
N ALA A 27 -14.11 3.88 2.37
CA ALA A 27 -15.05 3.93 1.25
C ALA A 27 -15.72 2.58 0.94
N GLY A 28 -15.28 1.49 1.58
CA GLY A 28 -15.85 0.14 1.40
C GLY A 28 -15.03 -0.77 0.50
N HIS A 29 -13.93 -0.28 -0.08
CA HIS A 29 -13.01 -1.07 -0.91
C HIS A 29 -12.06 -1.95 -0.09
N THR A 30 -12.36 -2.22 1.19
CA THR A 30 -11.53 -3.05 2.07
C THR A 30 -11.22 -4.43 1.48
N ALA A 31 -12.20 -5.06 0.81
CA ALA A 31 -11.99 -6.35 0.13
C ALA A 31 -11.02 -6.22 -1.06
N ALA A 32 -11.20 -5.18 -1.88
CA ALA A 32 -10.35 -4.94 -3.04
C ALA A 32 -8.91 -4.61 -2.63
N ILE A 33 -8.72 -3.81 -1.59
CA ILE A 33 -7.40 -3.52 -1.00
C ILE A 33 -6.73 -4.79 -0.49
N ARG A 34 -7.48 -5.66 0.19
CA ARG A 34 -6.94 -6.93 0.69
C ARG A 34 -6.48 -7.82 -0.46
N THR A 35 -7.29 -7.95 -1.51
CA THR A 35 -6.92 -8.68 -2.72
C THR A 35 -5.70 -8.06 -3.39
N LEU A 36 -5.64 -6.72 -3.42
CA LEU A 36 -4.51 -5.99 -3.97
C LEU A 36 -3.22 -6.29 -3.22
N LEU A 37 -3.23 -6.15 -1.90
CA LEU A 37 -2.10 -6.49 -1.03
C LEU A 37 -1.66 -7.95 -1.28
N GLN A 38 -2.61 -8.89 -1.37
CA GLN A 38 -2.31 -10.30 -1.61
C GLN A 38 -1.70 -10.55 -2.99
N LYS A 39 -2.13 -9.80 -4.02
CA LYS A 39 -1.52 -9.82 -5.37
C LYS A 39 -0.04 -9.43 -5.32
N TYR A 40 0.33 -8.53 -4.41
CA TYR A 40 1.71 -8.14 -4.12
C TYR A 40 2.40 -9.01 -3.07
N GLY A 41 1.78 -10.13 -2.65
CA GLY A 41 2.36 -11.08 -1.68
C GLY A 41 2.24 -10.64 -0.22
N ALA A 42 1.51 -9.56 0.06
CA ALA A 42 1.36 -9.00 1.39
C ALA A 42 -0.07 -9.15 1.91
N SER A 43 -0.26 -9.24 3.23
CA SER A 43 -1.61 -9.15 3.82
C SER A 43 -1.94 -7.77 4.37
N LYS A 44 -0.94 -6.88 4.44
CA LYS A 44 -1.01 -5.56 5.07
C LYS A 44 0.09 -4.67 4.50
N LEU A 45 -0.13 -3.36 4.50
CA LEU A 45 0.83 -2.39 3.93
C LEU A 45 2.23 -2.53 4.53
N SER A 46 2.35 -2.83 5.83
CA SER A 46 3.65 -3.04 6.49
C SER A 46 4.40 -4.30 6.05
N ALA A 47 3.77 -5.17 5.27
CA ALA A 47 4.39 -6.38 4.70
C ALA A 47 4.61 -6.25 3.18
N VAL A 48 4.28 -5.10 2.58
CA VAL A 48 4.53 -4.82 1.16
C VAL A 48 5.95 -4.28 1.03
N ASP A 49 6.71 -4.82 0.09
CA ASP A 49 8.03 -4.28 -0.20
C ASP A 49 7.93 -2.83 -0.70
N PRO A 50 8.86 -1.94 -0.31
CA PRO A 50 8.85 -0.55 -0.78
C PRO A 50 8.88 -0.41 -2.30
N LYS A 51 9.44 -1.40 -2.99
CA LYS A 51 9.46 -1.50 -4.46
C LYS A 51 8.06 -1.67 -5.07
N HIS A 52 7.11 -2.20 -4.30
CA HIS A 52 5.73 -2.40 -4.71
C HIS A 52 4.79 -1.27 -4.26
N TYR A 53 5.22 -0.34 -3.40
CA TYR A 53 4.37 0.76 -2.93
C TYR A 53 3.86 1.64 -4.06
N GLU A 54 4.68 1.95 -5.07
CA GLU A 54 4.24 2.79 -6.18
C GLU A 54 3.14 2.11 -7.02
N ALA A 55 3.34 0.84 -7.34
CA ALA A 55 2.39 0.04 -8.11
C ALA A 55 1.09 -0.18 -7.32
N LEU A 56 1.23 -0.45 -6.02
CA LEU A 56 0.11 -0.62 -5.11
C LEU A 56 -0.68 0.68 -4.92
N LEU A 57 -0.02 1.84 -4.83
CA LEU A 57 -0.68 3.13 -4.71
C LEU A 57 -1.45 3.47 -6.00
N LYS A 58 -0.86 3.24 -7.18
CA LYS A 58 -1.55 3.42 -8.46
C LYS A 58 -2.78 2.51 -8.60
N ASP A 59 -2.63 1.21 -8.33
CA ASP A 59 -3.76 0.28 -8.34
C ASP A 59 -4.79 0.65 -7.27
N ALA A 60 -4.34 1.14 -6.10
CA ALA A 60 -5.23 1.65 -5.08
C ALA A 60 -6.01 2.82 -5.65
N GLU A 61 -5.38 3.91 -6.12
CA GLU A 61 -6.03 5.11 -6.70
C GLU A 61 -7.12 4.77 -7.71
N VAL A 62 -6.90 3.79 -8.60
CA VAL A 62 -7.90 3.35 -9.60
C VAL A 62 -9.15 2.69 -8.97
N LEU A 63 -9.07 2.15 -7.75
CA LEU A 63 -10.24 1.59 -7.06
C LEU A 63 -11.30 2.65 -6.69
N ASP A 64 -10.96 3.95 -6.65
CA ASP A 64 -11.94 5.03 -6.37
C ASP A 64 -12.73 5.39 -7.63
N ASP A 65 -12.10 5.32 -8.80
CA ASP A 65 -12.73 5.62 -10.09
C ASP A 65 -13.77 4.58 -10.55
N ALA A 66 -13.94 3.48 -9.80
CA ALA A 66 -14.87 2.40 -10.14
C ALA A 66 -16.30 2.59 -9.60
N THR A 67 -16.65 3.76 -9.05
CA THR A 67 -18.02 4.07 -8.59
C THR A 67 -18.80 5.01 -9.51
#